data_AF-A0A4S4B7J9-F1
#
_entry.id   AF-A0A4S4B7J9-F1
#
_cell.length_a   1.000
_cell.length_b   1.000
_cell.length_c   1.000
_cell.angle_alpha   90.00
_cell.angle_beta   90.00
_cell.angle_gamma   90.00
#
_symmetry.space_group_name_H-M   'P 1'
#
loop_
_entity.id
_entity.type
_entity.pdbx_description
1 polymer ?
#
loop_
_entity_poly.entity_id
_entity_poly.type
_entity_poly.pdbx_seq_one_letter_code
_entity_poly.pdbx_strand_id
1 'polypeptide(L)'
;MRDRGPIGAGRIRTKCCLHEGLDSEIVIATTADGRSFFVKDWKFRPLAGFTDVHRMTAAGKLGYIVKTDGTLYSFSLDRNNNPSVPVQVKGMSGIVDVSMSGGHVLALRRDGTLFAQGSNDFGQLGNGTM
;
A
#
# COMPACT_ATOMS: atom_id res chain seq x y z
N MET A 1 3.70 28.04 -15.15
CA MET A 1 3.42 26.88 -16.00
C MET A 1 4.17 25.70 -15.41
N ARG A 2 3.49 24.74 -14.78
CA ARG A 2 4.14 23.58 -14.14
C ARG A 2 4.18 22.43 -15.14
N ASP A 3 5.39 22.09 -15.55
CA ASP A 3 5.70 21.06 -16.52
C ASP A 3 5.20 19.70 -16.04
N ARG A 4 4.45 19.00 -16.88
CA ARG A 4 3.90 17.68 -16.58
C ARG A 4 5.01 16.66 -16.84
N GLY A 5 5.73 16.29 -15.78
CA GLY A 5 6.61 15.12 -15.78
C GLY A 5 5.87 13.84 -16.24
N PRO A 6 6.60 12.73 -16.48
CA PRO A 6 6.48 11.77 -17.60
C PRO A 6 5.19 10.93 -17.70
N ILE A 7 4.18 11.23 -16.88
CA ILE A 7 2.82 10.71 -17.04
C ILE A 7 2.12 11.46 -18.17
N GLY A 8 2.46 11.09 -19.41
CA GLY A 8 1.67 11.47 -20.59
C GLY A 8 0.24 10.97 -20.42
N ALA A 9 -0.68 11.85 -20.05
CA ALA A 9 -2.15 11.73 -20.12
C ALA A 9 -2.80 10.39 -19.67
N GLY A 10 -2.10 9.54 -18.92
CA GLY A 10 -2.57 8.24 -18.47
C GLY A 10 -3.22 8.35 -17.09
N ARG A 11 -4.52 8.08 -17.01
CA ARG A 11 -5.36 8.13 -15.80
C ARG A 11 -4.72 7.27 -14.68
N ILE A 12 -4.43 7.86 -13.52
CA ILE A 12 -3.98 7.13 -12.32
C ILE A 12 -5.16 6.26 -11.85
N ARG A 13 -4.98 4.93 -11.75
CA ARG A 13 -6.06 4.00 -11.32
C ARG A 13 -6.27 4.01 -9.80
N THR A 14 -5.18 4.11 -9.04
CA THR A 14 -5.20 4.09 -7.58
C THR A 14 -4.09 4.98 -7.05
N LYS A 15 -4.39 5.82 -6.07
CA LYS A 15 -3.45 6.65 -5.31
C LYS A 15 -3.57 6.28 -3.84
N CYS A 16 -2.47 5.92 -3.19
CA CYS A 16 -2.40 5.88 -1.74
C CYS A 16 -1.30 6.84 -1.27
N CYS A 17 -1.64 7.77 -0.38
CA CYS A 17 -0.69 8.71 0.20
C CYS A 17 -0.17 8.16 1.54
N LEU A 18 1.15 8.14 1.71
CA LEU A 18 1.80 7.99 3.01
C LEU A 18 1.86 9.37 3.68
N HIS A 19 1.52 9.46 4.97
CA HIS A 19 1.58 10.70 5.74
C HIS A 19 2.49 10.51 6.97
N GLU A 20 3.62 11.22 6.99
CA GLU A 20 4.29 11.63 8.23
C GLU A 20 4.82 13.06 8.06
N GLY A 21 4.22 14.02 8.78
CA GLY A 21 4.64 15.43 8.77
C GLY A 21 4.35 16.20 7.48
N LEU A 22 4.71 17.49 7.48
CA LEU A 22 4.33 18.48 6.45
C LEU A 22 5.01 18.28 5.08
N ASP A 23 6.04 17.43 4.95
CA ASP A 23 6.95 17.50 3.80
C ASP A 23 7.32 16.15 3.13
N SER A 24 6.54 15.07 3.28
CA SER A 24 6.83 13.85 2.50
C SER A 24 5.61 13.03 2.13
N GLU A 25 4.97 13.40 1.02
CA GLU A 25 4.06 12.49 0.33
C GLU A 25 4.88 11.44 -0.42
N ILE A 26 4.95 10.21 0.12
CA ILE A 26 5.24 9.06 -0.73
C ILE A 26 3.91 8.55 -1.26
N VAL A 27 3.74 8.65 -2.57
CA VAL A 27 2.55 8.13 -3.24
C VAL A 27 2.92 6.84 -3.93
N ILE A 28 2.16 5.78 -3.69
CA ILE A 28 2.15 4.67 -4.65
C ILE A 28 1.06 4.95 -5.66
N ALA A 29 1.47 5.13 -6.91
CA ALA A 29 0.57 5.37 -8.03
C ALA A 29 0.65 4.20 -8.98
N THR A 30 -0.50 3.69 -9.39
CA THR A 30 -0.61 2.73 -10.50
C THR A 30 -1.18 3.45 -11.72
N THR A 31 -0.46 3.40 -12.83
CA THR A 31 -0.88 3.99 -14.10
C THR A 31 -1.95 3.13 -14.79
N ALA A 32 -2.65 3.71 -15.78
CA ALA A 32 -3.67 3.00 -16.55
C ALA A 32 -3.14 1.71 -17.21
N ASP A 33 -1.86 1.67 -17.58
CA ASP A 33 -1.18 0.49 -18.14
C ASP A 33 -0.59 -0.47 -17.08
N GLY A 34 -0.94 -0.27 -15.80
CA GLY A 34 -0.66 -1.20 -14.70
C GLY A 34 0.66 -0.96 -13.97
N ARG A 35 1.55 -0.07 -14.43
CA ARG A 35 2.83 0.16 -13.77
C ARG A 35 2.65 0.87 -12.44
N SER A 36 3.34 0.38 -11.40
CA SER A 36 3.32 0.99 -10.08
C SER A 36 4.64 1.70 -9.78
N PHE A 37 4.55 2.84 -9.08
CA PHE A 37 5.71 3.69 -8.75
C PHE A 37 5.64 4.19 -7.32
N PHE A 38 6.79 4.27 -6.66
CA PHE A 38 6.97 5.17 -5.52
C PHE A 38 7.24 6.57 -6.05
N VAL A 39 6.52 7.56 -5.53
CA VAL A 39 6.72 8.96 -5.89
C VAL A 39 7.20 9.71 -4.67
N LYS A 40 8.37 10.34 -4.74
CA LYS A 40 8.92 11.23 -3.69
C LYS A 40 9.61 12.41 -4.35
N ASP A 41 9.40 13.63 -3.87
CA ASP A 41 10.00 14.85 -4.45
C ASP A 41 9.75 14.96 -5.97
N TRP A 42 8.56 14.55 -6.43
CA TRP A 42 8.19 14.45 -7.86
C TRP A 42 9.04 13.48 -8.70
N LYS A 43 9.88 12.66 -8.06
CA LYS A 43 10.67 11.61 -8.69
C LYS A 43 9.91 10.28 -8.60
N PHE A 44 9.72 9.65 -9.76
CA PHE A 44 9.06 8.36 -9.88
C PHE A 44 10.10 7.24 -9.86
N ARG A 45 9.94 6.28 -8.95
CA ARG A 45 10.75 5.06 -8.88
C ARG A 45 9.88 3.86 -9.23
N PRO A 46 10.13 3.17 -10.36
CA PRO A 46 9.34 1.99 -10.74
C PRO A 46 9.44 0.87 -9.70
N LEU A 47 8.31 0.23 -9.41
CA LEU A 47 8.28 -1.04 -8.66
C LEU A 47 8.30 -2.19 -9.67
N ALA A 48 9.50 -2.68 -9.98
CA ALA A 48 9.65 -3.83 -10.87
C ALA A 48 8.85 -5.04 -10.34
N GLY A 49 8.09 -5.68 -11.22
CA GLY A 49 7.25 -6.84 -10.87
C GLY A 49 5.90 -6.50 -10.24
N PHE A 50 5.53 -5.22 -10.09
CA PHE A 50 4.23 -4.78 -9.56
C PHE A 50 3.38 -4.09 -10.64
N THR A 51 3.11 -4.81 -11.73
CA THR A 51 2.28 -4.34 -12.85
C THR A 51 0.81 -4.75 -12.73
N ASP A 52 0.50 -5.55 -11.72
CA ASP A 52 -0.73 -6.30 -11.50
C ASP A 52 -1.33 -5.99 -10.13
N VAL A 53 -1.28 -4.73 -9.72
CA VAL A 53 -1.78 -4.29 -8.42
C VAL A 53 -3.30 -4.16 -8.42
N HIS A 54 -3.96 -4.85 -7.48
CA HIS A 54 -5.40 -4.78 -7.25
C HIS A 54 -5.79 -3.70 -6.23
N ARG A 55 -5.07 -3.64 -5.10
CA ARG A 55 -5.28 -2.67 -4.00
C ARG A 55 -3.97 -2.31 -3.34
N MET A 56 -3.93 -1.13 -2.74
CA MET A 56 -2.82 -0.68 -1.91
C MET A 56 -3.36 0.17 -0.76
N THR A 57 -2.72 0.08 0.38
CA THR A 57 -3.02 0.91 1.55
C THR A 57 -1.73 1.20 2.30
N ALA A 58 -1.73 2.30 3.06
CA ALA A 58 -0.59 2.68 3.86
C ALA A 58 -1.01 3.53 5.06
N ALA A 59 -0.29 3.39 6.16
CA ALA A 59 -0.46 4.21 7.36
C ALA A 59 0.90 4.37 8.07
N GLY A 60 1.24 5.61 8.47
CA GLY A 60 2.56 5.95 8.98
C GLY A 60 3.67 5.54 8.01
N LYS A 61 4.58 4.66 8.47
CA LYS A 61 5.69 4.13 7.65
C LYS A 61 5.45 2.76 7.03
N LEU A 62 4.29 2.14 7.25
CA LEU A 62 3.98 0.81 6.71
C LEU A 62 2.96 0.90 5.59
N GLY A 63 3.09 0.02 4.61
CA GLY A 63 2.04 -0.16 3.62
C GLY A 63 1.97 -1.58 3.08
N TYR A 64 0.81 -1.88 2.50
CA TYR A 64 0.51 -3.16 1.88
C TYR A 64 0.07 -3.00 0.43
N ILE A 65 0.41 -3.99 -0.39
CA ILE A 65 0.04 -4.12 -1.79
C ILE A 65 -0.63 -5.48 -1.95
N VAL A 66 -1.83 -5.49 -2.53
CA VAL A 66 -2.53 -6.71 -2.95
C VAL A 66 -2.44 -6.78 -4.45
N LYS A 67 -1.88 -7.87 -4.98
CA LYS A 67 -1.87 -8.15 -6.41
C LYS A 67 -3.18 -8.77 -6.87
N THR A 68 -3.44 -8.77 -8.18
CA THR A 68 -4.66 -9.35 -8.77
C THR A 68 -4.76 -10.86 -8.60
N ASP A 69 -3.65 -11.55 -8.36
CA ASP A 69 -3.61 -12.97 -7.99
C ASP A 69 -3.98 -13.23 -6.51
N GLY A 70 -4.21 -12.16 -5.74
CA GLY A 70 -4.57 -12.21 -4.32
C GLY A 70 -3.39 -12.39 -3.37
N THR A 71 -2.14 -12.24 -3.84
CA THR A 71 -0.96 -12.22 -2.98
C THR A 71 -0.79 -10.85 -2.30
N LEU A 72 -0.39 -10.90 -1.02
CA LEU A 72 -0.17 -9.71 -0.19
C LEU A 72 1.33 -9.45 -0.05
N TYR A 73 1.73 -8.19 -0.24
CA TYR A 73 3.08 -7.70 -0.01
C TYR A 73 3.05 -6.58 1.01
N SER A 74 4.09 -6.50 1.84
CA SER A 74 4.33 -5.40 2.76
C SER A 74 5.60 -4.66 2.38
N PHE A 75 5.62 -3.35 2.60
CA PHE A 75 6.83 -2.52 2.53
C PHE A 75 6.82 -1.51 3.68
N SER A 76 7.98 -0.90 3.91
CA SER A 76 8.18 0.05 5.00
C SER A 76 9.04 1.23 4.56
N LEU A 77 8.96 2.34 5.27
CA LEU A 77 9.85 3.48 5.10
C LEU A 77 10.94 3.47 6.17
N ASP A 78 12.19 3.76 5.76
CA ASP A 78 13.30 3.95 6.69
C ASP A 78 13.21 5.31 7.43
N ARG A 79 14.22 5.64 8.25
CA ARG A 79 14.28 6.93 8.97
C ARG A 79 14.35 8.15 8.04
N ASN A 80 14.83 7.95 6.82
CA ASN A 80 15.02 8.98 5.80
C ASN A 80 13.86 8.99 4.79
N ASN A 81 12.77 8.29 5.10
CA ASN A 81 11.61 8.15 4.25
C ASN A 81 11.96 7.59 2.86
N ASN A 82 12.79 6.55 2.82
CA ASN A 82 13.00 5.74 1.62
C ASN A 82 12.24 4.41 1.75
N PRO A 83 11.52 4.00 0.69
CA PRO A 83 10.80 2.73 0.71
C PRO A 83 11.75 1.53 0.63
N SER A 84 11.45 0.51 1.41
CA SER A 84 12.03 -0.82 1.25
C SER A 84 11.44 -1.54 0.03
N VAL A 85 12.14 -2.59 -0.42
CA VAL A 85 11.61 -3.48 -1.46
C VAL A 85 10.40 -4.22 -0.88
N PRO A 86 9.23 -4.24 -1.55
CA PRO A 86 8.09 -4.97 -1.05
C PRO A 86 8.38 -6.47 -0.91
N VAL A 87 8.03 -7.03 0.24
CA VAL A 87 8.23 -8.44 0.58
C VAL A 87 6.89 -9.13 0.67
N GLN A 88 6.77 -10.32 0.07
CA GLN A 88 5.54 -11.10 0.14
C GLN A 88 5.27 -11.58 1.57
N VAL A 89 4.05 -11.37 2.05
CA VAL A 89 3.59 -11.89 3.34
C VAL A 89 3.24 -13.36 3.17
N LYS A 90 4.06 -14.24 3.73
CA LYS A 90 3.86 -15.70 3.64
C LYS A 90 2.55 -16.12 4.30
N GLY A 91 1.88 -17.12 3.73
CA GLY A 91 0.63 -17.67 4.26
C GLY A 91 -0.62 -16.80 4.00
N MET A 92 -0.45 -15.63 3.38
CA MET A 92 -1.56 -14.73 3.02
C MET A 92 -1.80 -14.78 1.51
N SER A 93 -2.81 -15.55 1.11
CA SER A 93 -3.26 -15.68 -0.28
C SER A 93 -4.78 -15.49 -0.40
N GLY A 94 -5.24 -15.21 -1.61
CA GLY A 94 -6.65 -14.94 -1.88
C GLY A 94 -7.15 -13.65 -1.23
N ILE A 95 -6.27 -12.72 -0.90
CA ILE A 95 -6.63 -11.41 -0.36
C ILE A 95 -7.31 -10.59 -1.46
N VAL A 96 -8.48 -10.03 -1.14
CA VAL A 96 -9.27 -9.20 -2.06
C VAL A 96 -9.34 -7.75 -1.62
N ASP A 97 -9.16 -7.49 -0.32
CA ASP A 97 -9.11 -6.13 0.19
C ASP A 97 -8.23 -6.01 1.43
N VAL A 98 -7.74 -4.80 1.67
CA VAL A 98 -6.88 -4.48 2.82
C VAL A 98 -7.15 -3.06 3.32
N SER A 99 -7.27 -2.90 4.63
CA SER A 99 -7.45 -1.62 5.30
C SER A 99 -6.43 -1.47 6.44
N MET A 100 -5.99 -0.23 6.68
CA MET A 100 -5.03 0.11 7.73
C MET A 100 -5.45 1.39 8.43
N SER A 101 -5.29 1.41 9.75
CA SER A 101 -5.41 2.62 10.56
C SER A 101 -4.66 2.44 11.88
N GLY A 102 -4.11 3.51 12.46
CA GLY A 102 -3.67 3.55 13.86
C GLY A 102 -2.84 2.35 14.38
N GLY A 103 -2.04 1.70 13.53
CA GLY A 103 -1.23 0.54 13.90
C GLY A 103 -1.92 -0.84 13.84
N HIS A 104 -3.15 -0.94 13.32
CA HIS A 104 -3.82 -2.20 13.02
C HIS A 104 -4.09 -2.35 11.51
N VAL A 105 -4.19 -3.61 11.07
CA VAL A 105 -4.38 -4.01 9.67
C VAL A 105 -5.50 -5.01 9.62
N LEU A 106 -6.42 -4.79 8.68
CA LEU A 106 -7.49 -5.72 8.32
C LEU A 106 -7.27 -6.21 6.89
N ALA A 107 -7.36 -7.52 6.67
CA ALA A 107 -7.26 -8.11 5.34
C ALA A 107 -8.42 -9.09 5.10
N LEU A 108 -9.16 -8.86 4.02
CA LEU A 108 -10.30 -9.69 3.63
C LEU A 108 -9.86 -10.70 2.58
N ARG A 109 -10.16 -11.99 2.82
CA ARG A 109 -10.00 -13.05 1.83
C ARG A 109 -11.24 -13.23 0.98
N ARG A 110 -11.04 -13.80 -0.21
CA ARG A 110 -12.11 -14.14 -1.16
C ARG A 110 -13.15 -15.11 -0.57
N ASP A 111 -12.74 -15.95 0.38
CA ASP A 111 -13.63 -16.89 1.08
C ASP A 111 -14.44 -16.23 2.22
N GLY A 112 -14.31 -14.92 2.42
CA GLY A 112 -14.99 -14.18 3.47
C GLY A 112 -14.24 -14.15 4.81
N THR A 113 -13.09 -14.84 4.93
CA THR A 113 -12.27 -14.79 6.14
C THR A 113 -11.66 -13.41 6.31
N LEU A 114 -11.86 -12.81 7.48
CA LEU A 114 -11.22 -11.57 7.88
C LEU A 114 -10.01 -11.87 8.78
N PHE A 115 -8.85 -11.34 8.41
CA PHE A 115 -7.68 -11.33 9.27
C PHE A 115 -7.48 -9.93 9.86
N ALA A 116 -7.26 -9.88 11.16
CA ALA A 116 -6.90 -8.66 11.86
C ALA A 116 -5.59 -8.87 12.61
N GLN A 117 -4.70 -7.88 12.56
CA GLN A 117 -3.43 -7.88 13.30
C GLN A 117 -3.01 -6.47 13.68
N GLY A 118 -2.18 -6.34 14.72
CA GLY A 118 -1.64 -5.05 15.20
C GLY A 118 -2.23 -4.63 16.54
N SER A 119 -2.34 -3.32 16.77
CA SER A 119 -2.89 -2.77 18.01
C SER A 119 -4.32 -3.27 18.26
N ASN A 120 -4.58 -3.62 19.52
CA ASN A 120 -5.88 -4.07 20.00
C ASN A 120 -6.38 -3.28 21.23
N ASP A 121 -5.73 -2.14 21.55
CA ASP A 121 -6.00 -1.36 22.77
C ASP A 121 -7.46 -0.89 22.90
N PHE A 122 -8.19 -0.82 21.78
CA PHE A 122 -9.60 -0.43 21.68
C PHE A 122 -10.49 -1.54 21.09
N GLY A 123 -10.00 -2.79 21.02
CA GLY A 123 -10.72 -3.92 20.45
C GLY A 123 -10.78 -3.92 18.92
N GLN A 124 -9.81 -3.28 18.25
CA GLN A 124 -9.79 -3.11 16.79
C GLN A 124 -9.72 -4.44 16.03
N LEU A 125 -9.30 -5.53 16.69
CA LEU A 125 -9.23 -6.85 16.08
C LEU A 125 -10.58 -7.57 16.01
N GLY A 126 -11.59 -7.10 16.76
CA GLY A 126 -12.95 -7.63 16.71
C GLY A 126 -13.11 -9.08 17.20
N ASN A 127 -12.11 -9.62 17.89
CA ASN A 127 -12.09 -10.98 18.43
C ASN A 127 -12.62 -11.08 19.88
N GLY A 128 -13.20 -9.99 20.41
CA GLY A 128 -13.73 -9.93 21.77
C GLY A 128 -12.69 -9.67 22.86
N THR A 129 -11.43 -9.38 22.51
CA THR A 129 -10.38 -8.99 23.47
C THR A 129 -10.02 -7.51 23.35
N MET A 130 -9.48 -6.91 24.41
CA MET A 130 -8.77 -5.64 24.42
C MET A 130 -7.37 -5.90 24.96
#